data_AF-A0A1I1N8B9-F1
#
_entry.id   AF-A0A1I1N8B9-F1
#
_cell.length_a   1.000
_cell.length_b   1.000
_cell.length_c   1.000
_cell.angle_alpha   90.00
_cell.angle_beta   90.00
_cell.angle_gamma   90.00
#
_symmetry.space_group_name_H-M   'P 1'
#
loop_
_entity.id
_entity.type
_entity.pdbx_description
1 polymer ?
#
loop_
_entity_poly.entity_id
_entity_poly.type
_entity_poly.pdbx_seq_one_letter_code
_entity_poly.pdbx_strand_id
1 'polypeptide(L)'
;METDTLNYLAEKILNDVRNKSSFSNSMLDDMNSFPLVDYLREQVIDSDVEVIISLIKSEDINLCYLGLNLVNRVLHLELIKKYLITFWNNTDDYERRYFLMWPLLNNSQLTEKMHKEIFEFVTDNWEKWKLDYTKFAGGSANLVSFSEKRFYDKKFPNSKKWIYILGLKAIGNKTDIHVALSKFKLDNSNEMQQKVLSILKSS
;
A
#
# COMPACT_ATOMS: atom_id res chain seq x y z
N MET A 1 -21.50 12.46 -5.37
CA MET A 1 -21.96 12.47 -3.98
C MET A 1 -21.36 13.71 -3.34
N GLU A 2 -22.16 14.53 -2.66
CA GLU A 2 -21.66 15.76 -2.03
C GLU A 2 -20.69 15.41 -0.88
N THR A 3 -19.60 16.18 -0.73
CA THR A 3 -18.54 15.96 0.27
C THR A 3 -19.09 15.72 1.67
N ASP A 4 -20.15 16.43 2.06
CA ASP A 4 -20.78 16.31 3.37
C ASP A 4 -21.48 14.96 3.59
N THR A 5 -22.04 14.38 2.53
CA THR A 5 -22.65 13.04 2.59
C THR A 5 -21.58 11.97 2.83
N LEU A 6 -20.44 12.07 2.15
CA LEU A 6 -19.33 11.14 2.32
C LEU A 6 -18.69 11.25 3.71
N ASN A 7 -18.55 12.48 4.23
CA ASN A 7 -18.09 12.72 5.60
C ASN A 7 -19.02 12.06 6.63
N TYR A 8 -20.33 12.33 6.54
CA TYR A 8 -21.31 11.74 7.44
C TYR A 8 -21.31 10.20 7.38
N LEU A 9 -21.25 9.65 6.17
CA LEU A 9 -21.19 8.20 5.97
C LEU A 9 -19.92 7.59 6.58
N ALA A 10 -18.76 8.20 6.37
CA ALA A 10 -17.50 7.74 6.93
C ALA A 10 -17.48 7.77 8.46
N GLU A 11 -18.00 8.85 9.07
CA GLU A 11 -18.13 8.95 10.52
C GLU A 11 -19.03 7.85 11.08
N LYS A 12 -20.19 7.63 10.45
CA LYS A 12 -21.12 6.57 10.85
C LYS A 12 -20.49 5.19 10.74
N ILE A 13 -19.85 4.89 9.62
CA ILE A 13 -19.17 3.61 9.39
C ILE A 13 -18.06 3.38 10.43
N LEU A 14 -17.23 4.38 10.74
CA LEU A 14 -16.21 4.21 11.78
C LEU A 14 -16.82 3.99 13.16
N ASN A 15 -17.93 4.64 13.49
CA ASN A 15 -18.65 4.36 14.72
C ASN A 15 -19.18 2.91 14.75
N ASP A 16 -19.71 2.40 13.63
CA ASP A 16 -20.14 1.01 13.51
C ASP A 16 -18.95 0.03 13.64
N VAL A 17 -17.80 0.35 13.05
CA VAL A 17 -16.54 -0.41 13.19
C VAL A 17 -16.07 -0.44 14.65
N ARG A 18 -16.08 0.70 15.35
CA ARG A 18 -15.74 0.82 16.78
C ARG A 18 -16.68 -0.02 17.66
N ASN A 19 -17.95 -0.08 17.29
CA ASN A 19 -18.98 -0.87 17.97
C ASN A 19 -19.01 -2.34 17.53
N LYS A 20 -18.08 -2.79 16.66
CA LYS A 20 -17.99 -4.16 16.16
C LYS A 20 -19.26 -4.63 15.43
N SER A 21 -19.93 -3.72 14.73
CA SER A 21 -21.06 -4.05 13.86
C SER A 21 -20.62 -5.01 12.75
N SER A 22 -21.57 -5.82 12.26
CA SER A 22 -21.35 -6.70 11.10
C SER A 22 -21.56 -5.94 9.80
N PHE A 23 -20.70 -6.21 8.81
CA PHE A 23 -20.81 -5.67 7.45
C PHE A 23 -20.96 -6.79 6.45
N SER A 24 -21.73 -6.56 5.38
CA SER A 24 -21.74 -7.49 4.25
C SER A 24 -20.49 -7.30 3.39
N ASN A 25 -20.11 -8.32 2.61
CA ASN A 25 -18.97 -8.21 1.69
C ASN A 25 -19.12 -7.04 0.71
N SER A 26 -20.32 -6.80 0.18
CA SER A 26 -20.57 -5.66 -0.70
C SER A 26 -20.31 -4.32 -0.01
N MET A 27 -20.67 -4.18 1.27
CA MET A 27 -20.37 -2.96 2.03
C MET A 27 -18.86 -2.81 2.25
N LEU A 28 -18.16 -3.91 2.54
CA LEU A 28 -16.71 -3.89 2.72
C LEU A 28 -15.98 -3.56 1.42
N ASP A 29 -16.46 -4.03 0.27
CA ASP A 29 -15.93 -3.69 -1.04
C ASP A 29 -16.06 -2.16 -1.29
N ASP A 30 -17.22 -1.59 -0.97
CA ASP A 30 -17.45 -0.14 -1.06
C ASP A 30 -16.54 0.64 -0.08
N MET A 31 -16.40 0.17 1.16
CA MET A 31 -15.55 0.77 2.19
C MET A 31 -14.05 0.73 1.84
N ASN A 32 -13.61 -0.29 1.11
CA ASN A 32 -12.24 -0.42 0.63
C ASN A 32 -11.97 0.37 -0.66
N SER A 33 -12.99 0.98 -1.25
CA SER A 33 -12.92 1.65 -2.55
C SER A 33 -12.90 3.17 -2.44
N PHE A 34 -12.31 3.82 -3.44
CA PHE A 34 -12.38 5.28 -3.57
C PHE A 34 -13.78 5.74 -4.00
N PRO A 35 -14.24 6.91 -3.53
CA PRO A 35 -13.54 7.83 -2.63
C PRO A 35 -13.70 7.49 -1.13
N LEU A 36 -14.63 6.60 -0.76
CA LEU A 36 -15.04 6.39 0.64
C LEU A 36 -13.88 6.02 1.57
N VAL A 37 -12.93 5.20 1.11
CA VAL A 37 -11.76 4.80 1.92
C VAL A 37 -10.91 6.00 2.39
N ASP A 38 -10.85 7.08 1.61
CA ASP A 38 -10.09 8.28 2.00
C ASP A 38 -10.82 9.04 3.10
N TYR A 39 -12.13 9.20 2.99
CA TYR A 39 -12.95 9.80 4.04
C TYR A 39 -12.88 8.97 5.33
N LEU A 40 -12.92 7.63 5.24
CA LEU A 40 -12.75 6.77 6.40
C LEU A 40 -11.40 7.01 7.08
N ARG A 41 -10.30 7.07 6.31
CA ARG A 41 -8.96 7.37 6.85
C ARG A 41 -8.95 8.72 7.58
N GLU A 42 -9.55 9.75 7.02
CA GLU A 42 -9.55 11.09 7.66
C GLU A 42 -10.22 11.10 9.04
N GLN A 43 -11.17 10.20 9.29
CA GLN A 43 -11.90 10.10 10.55
C GLN A 43 -11.22 9.18 11.60
N VAL A 44 -10.14 8.48 11.23
CA VAL A 44 -9.39 7.60 12.14
C VAL A 44 -8.63 8.43 13.17
N ILE A 45 -8.73 8.04 14.43
CA ILE A 45 -8.03 8.64 15.58
C ILE A 45 -7.14 7.62 16.30
N ASP A 46 -6.20 8.10 17.11
CA ASP A 46 -5.21 7.24 17.78
C ASP A 46 -5.83 6.14 18.67
N SER A 47 -6.98 6.41 19.29
CA SER A 47 -7.69 5.42 20.11
C SER A 47 -8.30 4.26 19.31
N ASP A 48 -8.34 4.35 17.97
CA ASP A 48 -8.82 3.28 17.10
C ASP A 48 -7.79 2.17 16.89
N VAL A 49 -6.57 2.29 17.43
CA VAL A 49 -5.47 1.34 17.17
C VAL A 49 -5.83 -0.11 17.46
N GLU A 50 -6.49 -0.41 18.58
CA GLU A 50 -6.90 -1.77 18.94
C GLU A 50 -8.00 -2.31 18.02
N VAL A 51 -8.93 -1.45 17.61
CA VAL A 51 -9.99 -1.79 16.65
C VAL A 51 -9.37 -2.11 15.29
N ILE A 52 -8.44 -1.28 14.81
CA ILE A 52 -7.71 -1.51 13.55
C ILE A 52 -6.91 -2.82 13.61
N ILE A 53 -6.22 -3.10 14.72
CA ILE A 53 -5.52 -4.39 14.90
C ILE A 53 -6.52 -5.55 14.84
N SER A 54 -7.70 -5.41 15.46
CA SER A 54 -8.73 -6.46 15.41
C SER A 54 -9.25 -6.71 13.99
N LEU A 55 -9.39 -5.68 13.16
CA LEU A 55 -9.74 -5.81 11.75
C LEU A 55 -8.64 -6.58 10.98
N ILE A 56 -7.37 -6.22 11.17
CA ILE A 56 -6.23 -6.88 10.51
C ILE A 56 -6.14 -8.37 10.91
N LYS A 57 -6.51 -8.71 12.15
CA LYS A 57 -6.56 -10.09 12.64
C LYS A 57 -7.72 -10.91 12.07
N SER A 58 -8.71 -10.28 11.45
CA SER A 58 -9.89 -10.97 10.96
C SER A 58 -9.51 -12.06 9.96
N GLU A 59 -10.19 -13.20 10.03
CA GLU A 59 -10.12 -14.26 9.01
C GLU A 59 -10.77 -13.82 7.70
N ASP A 60 -11.78 -12.94 7.79
CA ASP A 60 -12.37 -12.26 6.64
C ASP A 60 -11.34 -11.31 6.00
N ILE A 61 -10.99 -11.60 4.74
CA ILE A 61 -9.97 -10.87 4.00
C ILE A 61 -10.37 -9.41 3.74
N ASN A 62 -11.66 -9.12 3.56
CA ASN A 62 -12.15 -7.78 3.28
C ASN A 62 -12.10 -6.90 4.54
N LEU A 63 -12.37 -7.47 5.72
CA LEU A 63 -12.12 -6.81 7.01
C LEU A 63 -10.63 -6.60 7.26
N CYS A 64 -9.79 -7.60 6.97
CA CYS A 64 -8.34 -7.46 7.05
C CYS A 64 -7.85 -6.33 6.15
N TYR A 65 -8.33 -6.27 4.91
CA TYR A 65 -7.96 -5.23 3.96
C TYR A 65 -8.41 -3.85 4.43
N LEU A 66 -9.62 -3.73 4.97
CA LEU A 66 -10.10 -2.49 5.56
C LEU A 66 -9.18 -2.02 6.70
N GLY A 67 -8.81 -2.92 7.61
CA GLY A 67 -7.85 -2.61 8.68
C GLY A 67 -6.52 -2.09 8.14
N LEU A 68 -5.97 -2.74 7.11
CA LEU A 68 -4.73 -2.32 6.45
C LEU A 68 -4.87 -1.00 5.68
N ASN A 69 -6.06 -0.66 5.19
CA ASN A 69 -6.34 0.62 4.56
C ASN A 69 -6.39 1.78 5.58
N LEU A 70 -6.95 1.54 6.77
CA LEU A 70 -7.11 2.56 7.83
C LEU A 70 -5.80 2.83 8.59
N VAL A 71 -4.89 1.84 8.63
CA VAL A 71 -3.68 1.86 9.47
C VAL A 71 -2.74 3.05 9.24
N ASN A 72 -2.72 3.62 8.03
CA ASN A 72 -1.80 4.69 7.65
C ASN A 72 -1.92 5.93 8.56
N ARG A 73 -3.08 6.14 9.18
CA ARG A 73 -3.37 7.30 10.04
C ARG A 73 -2.86 7.15 11.46
N VAL A 74 -2.64 5.92 11.90
CA VAL A 74 -2.11 5.58 13.23
C VAL A 74 -0.69 5.01 13.15
N LEU A 75 -0.06 5.01 11.97
CA LEU A 75 1.25 4.40 11.73
C LEU A 75 2.38 5.08 12.50
N HIS A 76 2.16 6.26 13.09
CA HIS A 76 3.10 6.89 14.01
C HIS A 76 3.20 6.15 15.36
N LEU A 77 2.17 5.38 15.74
CA LEU A 77 2.14 4.64 17.00
C LEU A 77 3.05 3.40 16.95
N GLU A 78 3.90 3.22 17.96
CA GLU A 78 4.84 2.08 18.01
C GLU A 78 4.13 0.71 18.08
N LEU A 79 2.96 0.66 18.72
CA LEU A 79 2.18 -0.56 18.85
C LEU A 79 1.79 -1.14 17.48
N ILE A 80 1.26 -0.30 16.58
CA ILE A 80 0.82 -0.76 15.26
C ILE A 80 2.03 -1.13 14.39
N LYS A 81 3.13 -0.39 14.45
CA LYS A 81 4.36 -0.72 13.71
C LYS A 81 4.88 -2.11 14.09
N LYS A 82 5.00 -2.40 15.40
CA LYS A 82 5.43 -3.71 15.90
C LYS A 82 4.47 -4.82 15.47
N TYR A 83 3.16 -4.53 15.52
CA TYR A 83 2.15 -5.48 15.09
C TYR A 83 2.27 -5.81 13.60
N LEU A 84 2.38 -4.82 12.71
CA LEU A 84 2.51 -5.04 11.26
C LEU A 84 3.77 -5.85 10.92
N ILE A 85 4.90 -5.58 11.58
CA ILE A 85 6.15 -6.34 11.40
C ILE A 85 5.96 -7.79 11.85
N THR A 86 5.35 -8.00 13.02
CA THR A 86 5.06 -9.34 13.55
C THR A 86 4.13 -10.10 12.60
N PHE A 87 3.10 -9.42 12.09
CA PHE A 87 2.14 -10.02 11.18
C PHE A 87 2.79 -10.43 9.86
N TRP A 88 3.69 -9.61 9.31
CA TRP A 88 4.48 -9.92 8.11
C TRP A 88 5.31 -11.19 8.27
N ASN A 89 5.98 -11.31 9.42
CA ASN A 89 6.83 -12.47 9.70
C ASN A 89 6.05 -13.77 9.93
N ASN A 90 4.76 -13.68 10.23
CA ASN A 90 3.93 -14.84 10.62
C ASN A 90 2.88 -15.24 9.58
N THR A 91 2.70 -14.44 8.51
CA THR A 91 1.75 -14.76 7.45
C THR A 91 2.48 -15.25 6.21
N ASP A 92 2.06 -16.37 5.65
CA ASP A 92 2.52 -16.84 4.33
C ASP A 92 1.45 -16.64 3.24
N ASP A 93 0.27 -16.14 3.64
CA ASP A 93 -0.80 -15.80 2.70
C ASP A 93 -0.39 -14.62 1.81
N TYR A 94 -0.43 -14.86 0.50
CA TYR A 94 -0.04 -13.88 -0.50
C TYR A 94 -0.90 -12.61 -0.44
N GLU A 95 -2.22 -12.72 -0.29
CA GLU A 95 -3.12 -11.56 -0.35
C GLU A 95 -2.88 -10.65 0.84
N ARG A 96 -2.75 -11.23 2.03
CA ARG A 96 -2.37 -10.52 3.26
C ARG A 96 -1.00 -9.85 3.11
N ARG A 97 0.02 -10.55 2.59
CA ARG A 97 1.34 -9.93 2.34
C ARG A 97 1.26 -8.78 1.34
N TYR A 98 0.51 -8.96 0.25
CA TYR A 98 0.31 -7.93 -0.78
C TYR A 98 -0.30 -6.65 -0.18
N PHE A 99 -1.33 -6.77 0.65
CA PHE A 99 -1.91 -5.58 1.28
C PHE A 99 -1.04 -5.00 2.40
N LEU A 100 -0.35 -5.86 3.15
CA LEU A 100 0.49 -5.47 4.28
C LEU A 100 1.79 -4.76 3.88
N MET A 101 2.35 -5.06 2.70
CA MET A 101 3.57 -4.42 2.24
C MET A 101 3.41 -2.90 2.08
N TRP A 102 2.23 -2.40 1.71
CA TRP A 102 1.98 -0.98 1.51
C TRP A 102 2.12 -0.14 2.79
N PRO A 103 1.43 -0.46 3.90
CA PRO A 103 1.64 0.26 5.15
C PRO A 103 3.02 0.01 5.75
N LEU A 104 3.61 -1.18 5.59
CA LEU A 104 5.02 -1.41 6.00
C LEU A 104 5.98 -0.50 5.25
N LEU A 105 5.80 -0.37 3.93
CA LEU A 105 6.54 0.57 3.12
C LEU A 105 6.22 2.01 3.51
N ASN A 106 5.16 2.34 4.25
CA ASN A 106 4.96 3.69 4.79
C ASN A 106 5.66 3.92 6.14
N ASN A 107 6.08 2.86 6.83
CA ASN A 107 6.80 2.96 8.10
C ASN A 107 8.20 3.57 7.89
N SER A 108 8.48 4.70 8.54
CA SER A 108 9.79 5.38 8.45
C SER A 108 10.92 4.64 9.16
N GLN A 109 10.60 3.71 10.06
CA GLN A 109 11.56 2.88 10.80
C GLN A 109 11.79 1.51 10.14
N LEU A 110 11.28 1.29 8.92
CA LEU A 110 11.46 0.03 8.23
C LEU A 110 12.96 -0.21 7.97
N THR A 111 13.46 -1.36 8.43
CA THR A 111 14.87 -1.71 8.28
C THR A 111 15.21 -2.05 6.83
N GLU A 112 16.47 -1.93 6.45
CA GLU A 112 16.94 -2.35 5.12
C GLU A 112 16.66 -3.84 4.85
N LYS A 113 16.81 -4.69 5.87
CA LYS A 113 16.46 -6.12 5.79
C LYS A 113 15.00 -6.32 5.39
N MET A 114 14.07 -5.63 6.05
CA MET A 114 12.65 -5.73 5.71
C MET A 114 12.33 -5.15 4.33
N HIS A 115 13.00 -4.06 3.93
CA HIS A 115 12.90 -3.56 2.57
C HIS A 115 13.29 -4.62 1.54
N LYS A 116 14.36 -5.39 1.80
CA LYS A 116 14.81 -6.48 0.95
C LYS A 116 13.81 -7.65 0.94
N GLU A 117 13.27 -8.04 2.09
CA GLU A 117 12.24 -9.10 2.18
C GLU A 117 10.97 -8.74 1.40
N ILE A 118 10.52 -7.48 1.48
CA ILE A 118 9.39 -6.98 0.69
C ILE A 118 9.73 -6.97 -0.80
N PHE A 119 10.95 -6.55 -1.17
CA PHE A 119 11.41 -6.59 -2.56
C PHE A 119 11.40 -8.01 -3.11
N GLU A 120 11.96 -8.98 -2.36
CA GLU A 120 11.98 -10.40 -2.72
C GLU A 120 10.56 -10.95 -2.86
N PHE A 121 9.65 -10.64 -1.93
CA PHE A 121 8.23 -11.00 -2.07
C PHE A 121 7.63 -10.50 -3.38
N VAL A 122 7.87 -9.24 -3.77
CA VAL A 122 7.36 -8.67 -5.03
C VAL A 122 7.97 -9.37 -6.24
N THR A 123 9.28 -9.61 -6.25
CA THR A 123 9.96 -10.21 -7.40
C THR A 123 9.65 -11.69 -7.56
N ASP A 124 9.54 -12.43 -6.47
CA ASP A 124 9.25 -13.87 -6.48
C ASP A 124 7.80 -14.13 -6.89
N ASN A 125 6.91 -13.15 -6.66
CA ASN A 125 5.50 -13.21 -7.06
C ASN A 125 5.17 -12.29 -8.25
N TRP A 126 6.16 -11.97 -9.08
CA TRP A 126 6.07 -10.91 -10.08
C TRP A 126 4.79 -10.91 -10.93
N GLU A 127 4.44 -12.05 -11.53
CA GLU A 127 3.28 -12.12 -12.43
C GLU A 127 1.95 -11.89 -11.69
N LYS A 128 1.81 -12.44 -10.48
CA LYS A 128 0.61 -12.24 -9.65
C LYS A 128 0.54 -10.80 -9.14
N TRP A 129 1.66 -10.29 -8.62
CA TRP A 129 1.79 -8.93 -8.12
C TRP A 129 1.46 -7.90 -9.20
N LYS A 130 1.97 -8.09 -10.42
CA LYS A 130 1.72 -7.23 -11.57
C LYS A 130 0.23 -7.12 -11.89
N LEU A 131 -0.50 -8.24 -11.87
CA LEU A 131 -1.94 -8.26 -12.13
C LEU A 131 -2.71 -7.48 -11.06
N ASP A 132 -2.42 -7.73 -9.79
CA ASP A 132 -3.11 -7.07 -8.67
C ASP A 132 -2.78 -5.58 -8.59
N TYR A 133 -1.52 -5.23 -8.83
CA TYR A 133 -1.08 -3.84 -8.88
C TYR A 133 -1.74 -3.07 -10.02
N THR A 134 -1.87 -3.68 -11.20
CA THR A 134 -2.51 -3.04 -12.36
C THR A 134 -4.00 -2.78 -12.11
N LYS A 135 -4.69 -3.71 -11.46
CA LYS A 135 -6.09 -3.52 -11.02
C LYS A 135 -6.19 -2.37 -10.02
N PHE A 136 -5.31 -2.34 -9.01
CA PHE A 136 -5.29 -1.30 -7.99
C PHE A 136 -5.00 0.10 -8.56
N ALA A 137 -4.06 0.21 -9.50
CA ALA A 137 -3.63 1.49 -10.05
C ALA A 137 -4.67 2.17 -10.97
N GLY A 138 -5.75 1.47 -11.35
CA GLY A 138 -6.83 2.05 -12.16
C GLY A 138 -6.40 2.47 -13.57
N GLY A 139 -5.31 1.89 -14.10
CA GLY A 139 -4.77 2.17 -15.44
C GLY A 139 -3.48 3.00 -15.47
N SER A 140 -2.92 3.17 -16.67
CA SER A 140 -1.56 3.70 -16.87
C SER A 140 -1.39 5.19 -16.59
N ALA A 141 -2.38 6.03 -16.94
CA ALA A 141 -2.24 7.49 -16.87
C ALA A 141 -2.12 8.04 -15.43
N ASN A 142 -2.90 7.50 -14.49
CA ASN A 142 -2.86 7.92 -13.09
C ASN A 142 -1.56 7.50 -12.41
N LEU A 143 -1.03 6.32 -12.77
CA LEU A 143 0.16 5.78 -12.18
C LEU A 143 1.41 6.58 -12.52
N VAL A 144 1.55 7.04 -13.76
CA VAL A 144 2.69 7.83 -14.20
C VAL A 144 2.75 9.14 -13.44
N SER A 145 1.64 9.88 -13.39
CA SER A 145 1.55 11.14 -12.64
C SER A 145 1.82 10.94 -11.14
N PHE A 146 1.27 9.88 -10.54
CA PHE A 146 1.51 9.59 -9.12
C PHE A 146 2.98 9.25 -8.86
N SER A 147 3.56 8.40 -9.71
CA SER A 147 4.96 7.98 -9.59
C SER A 147 5.88 9.18 -9.75
N GLU A 148 5.69 10.03 -10.75
CA GLU A 148 6.48 11.26 -10.94
C GLU A 148 6.45 12.14 -9.68
N LYS A 149 5.28 12.39 -9.10
CA LYS A 149 5.17 13.15 -7.84
C LYS A 149 6.03 12.55 -6.72
N ARG A 150 6.01 11.22 -6.56
CA ARG A 150 6.82 10.52 -5.54
C ARG A 150 8.32 10.58 -5.84
N PHE A 151 8.72 10.55 -7.10
CA PHE A 151 10.13 10.61 -7.46
C PHE A 151 10.76 11.99 -7.24
N TYR A 152 9.99 13.06 -7.51
CA TYR A 152 10.44 14.44 -7.36
C TYR A 152 10.28 15.01 -5.93
N ASP A 153 9.46 14.37 -5.10
CA ASP A 153 9.34 14.74 -3.69
C ASP A 153 10.63 14.38 -2.94
N LYS A 154 11.40 15.41 -2.55
CA LYS A 154 12.65 15.26 -1.77
C LYS A 154 12.41 14.65 -0.39
N LYS A 155 11.18 14.74 0.15
CA LYS A 155 10.80 14.11 1.41
C LYS A 155 10.41 12.65 1.23
N PHE A 156 10.22 12.19 -0.01
CA PHE A 156 9.87 10.81 -0.28
C PHE A 156 11.11 9.89 -0.18
N PRO A 157 11.08 8.84 0.65
CA PRO A 157 12.26 8.00 0.87
C PRO A 157 12.77 7.30 -0.38
N ASN A 158 14.06 7.43 -0.67
CA ASN A 158 14.72 6.76 -1.81
C ASN A 158 14.59 5.22 -1.72
N SER A 159 14.55 4.65 -0.52
CA SER A 159 14.38 3.21 -0.29
C SER A 159 13.04 2.65 -0.77
N LYS A 160 12.06 3.51 -1.10
CA LYS A 160 10.73 3.12 -1.59
C LYS A 160 10.57 3.31 -3.09
N LYS A 161 11.51 4.01 -3.76
CA LYS A 161 11.38 4.36 -5.17
C LYS A 161 11.31 3.15 -6.10
N TRP A 162 11.95 2.04 -5.72
CA TRP A 162 11.98 0.81 -6.52
C TRP A 162 10.58 0.25 -6.84
N ILE A 163 9.62 0.32 -5.90
CA ILE A 163 8.29 -0.28 -6.10
C ILE A 163 7.48 0.48 -7.15
N TYR A 164 7.67 1.79 -7.25
CA TYR A 164 7.04 2.62 -8.27
C TYR A 164 7.63 2.36 -9.65
N ILE A 165 8.93 2.09 -9.74
CA ILE A 165 9.57 1.69 -11.00
C ILE A 165 9.01 0.33 -11.47
N LEU A 166 8.89 -0.64 -10.55
CA LEU A 166 8.24 -1.92 -10.83
C LEU A 166 6.78 -1.73 -11.24
N GLY A 167 6.06 -0.80 -10.60
CA GLY A 167 4.71 -0.44 -10.99
C GLY A 167 4.60 0.11 -12.42
N LEU A 168 5.51 1.00 -12.81
CA LEU A 168 5.59 1.50 -14.19
C LEU A 168 5.89 0.37 -15.18
N LYS A 169 6.74 -0.61 -14.80
CA LYS A 169 6.97 -1.81 -15.60
C LYS A 169 5.71 -2.67 -15.73
N ALA A 170 4.97 -2.84 -14.64
CA ALA A 170 3.77 -3.67 -14.59
C ALA A 170 2.71 -3.22 -15.61
N ILE A 171 2.53 -1.90 -15.79
CA ILE A 171 1.57 -1.32 -16.75
C ILE A 171 2.07 -1.28 -18.20
N GLY A 172 3.32 -1.68 -18.47
CA GLY A 172 3.82 -1.92 -19.84
C GLY A 172 4.17 -0.68 -20.68
N ASN A 173 4.20 0.54 -20.11
CA ASN A 173 4.56 1.72 -20.91
C ASN A 173 6.08 1.90 -21.02
N LYS A 174 6.69 1.31 -22.06
CA LYS A 174 8.14 1.38 -22.33
C LYS A 174 8.68 2.82 -22.41
N THR A 175 7.89 3.75 -22.96
CA THR A 175 8.28 5.17 -23.08
C THR A 175 8.34 5.84 -21.71
N ASP A 176 7.31 5.65 -20.88
CA ASP A 176 7.28 6.23 -19.54
C ASP A 176 8.36 5.64 -18.65
N ILE A 177 8.66 4.34 -18.77
CA ILE A 177 9.77 3.71 -18.05
C ILE A 177 11.10 4.35 -18.45
N HIS A 178 11.35 4.60 -19.74
CA HIS A 178 12.62 5.19 -20.18
C HIS A 178 12.77 6.66 -19.75
N VAL A 179 11.69 7.42 -19.83
CA VAL A 179 11.60 8.80 -19.31
C VAL A 179 11.81 8.81 -17.80
N ALA A 180 11.13 7.92 -17.09
CA ALA A 180 11.25 7.72 -15.66
C ALA A 180 12.71 7.38 -15.27
N LEU A 181 13.30 6.34 -15.87
CA LEU A 181 14.68 5.93 -15.64
C LEU A 181 15.73 7.00 -15.97
N SER A 182 15.56 7.75 -17.06
CA SER A 182 16.48 8.85 -17.41
C SER A 182 16.37 10.04 -16.46
N LYS A 183 15.18 10.28 -15.89
CA LYS A 183 14.94 11.30 -14.85
C LYS A 183 15.40 10.85 -13.46
N PHE A 184 15.44 9.54 -13.21
CA PHE A 184 15.86 9.00 -11.93
C PHE A 184 17.37 8.89 -11.86
N LYS A 185 17.97 9.71 -11.00
CA LYS A 185 19.32 9.44 -10.50
C LYS A 185 19.26 8.25 -9.55
N LEU A 186 19.05 7.05 -10.10
CA LEU A 186 19.13 5.82 -9.34
C LEU A 186 20.53 5.74 -8.76
N ASP A 187 20.56 5.42 -7.48
CA ASP A 187 21.81 5.18 -6.78
C ASP A 187 22.33 3.83 -7.25
N ASN A 188 23.34 3.88 -8.12
CA ASN A 188 23.95 2.67 -8.67
C ASN A 188 24.62 1.80 -7.60
N SER A 189 24.81 2.29 -6.38
CA SER A 189 25.30 1.50 -5.25
C SER A 189 24.18 0.72 -4.53
N ASN A 190 22.91 0.99 -4.82
CA ASN A 190 21.78 0.31 -4.21
C ASN A 190 21.43 -1.01 -4.95
N GLU A 191 21.66 -2.14 -4.30
CA GLU A 191 21.46 -3.49 -4.87
C GLU A 191 20.03 -3.71 -5.42
N MET A 192 19.00 -3.23 -4.70
CA MET A 192 17.60 -3.37 -5.15
C MET A 192 17.34 -2.55 -6.42
N GLN A 193 17.88 -1.33 -6.51
CA GLN A 193 17.74 -0.52 -7.72
C GLN A 193 18.46 -1.15 -8.92
N GLN A 194 19.62 -1.78 -8.70
CA GLN A 194 20.31 -2.55 -9.75
C GLN A 194 19.50 -3.76 -10.21
N LYS A 195 18.88 -4.52 -9.29
CA LYS A 195 18.00 -5.64 -9.65
C LYS A 195 16.74 -5.17 -10.38
N VAL A 196 16.16 -4.03 -10.01
CA VAL A 196 15.07 -3.42 -10.78
C VAL A 196 15.53 -3.09 -12.20
N LEU A 197 16.72 -2.49 -12.36
CA LEU A 197 17.30 -2.20 -13.68
C LEU A 197 17.54 -3.47 -14.52
N SER A 198 17.96 -4.58 -13.91
CA SER A 198 18.11 -5.85 -14.63
C SER A 198 16.75 -6.41 -15.06
N ILE A 199 15.75 -6.38 -14.18
CA ILE A 199 14.37 -6.78 -14.50
C ILE A 199 13.84 -5.92 -15.66
N LEU A 200 14.14 -4.62 -15.69
CA LEU A 200 13.71 -3.73 -16.78
C LEU A 200 14.37 -4.04 -18.13
N LYS A 201 15.62 -4.51 -18.14
CA LYS A 201 16.40 -4.80 -19.35
C LYS A 201 16.10 -6.18 -19.98
N SER A 202 15.56 -7.13 -19.22
CA SER A 202 15.34 -8.51 -19.66
C SER A 202 14.04 -8.75 -20.47
N SER A 203 13.49 -7.71 -21.12
CA SER A 203 12.20 -7.69 -21.84
C SER A 203 12.13 -6.57 -22.88
#